data_AF-A0A924CH00-F1
#
_entry.id   AF-A0A924CH00-F1
#
_cell.length_a   1.000
_cell.length_b   1.000
_cell.length_c   1.000
_cell.angle_alpha   90.00
_cell.angle_beta   90.00
_cell.angle_gamma   90.00
#
_symmetry.space_group_name_H-M   'P 1'
#
loop_
_entity.id
_entity.type
_entity.pdbx_description
1 polymer ?
#
loop_
_entity_poly.entity_id
_entity_poly.type
_entity_poly.pdbx_seq_one_letter_code
_entity_poly.pdbx_strand_id
1 'polypeptide(L)'
;MGGVKVKIQGEGYYTYHVFVTGHPDDLQNKYIKQFPVLIVEVLSDSIRKYDSIDKFIQYQKITTLEYYLSVEPEIMYVNCCSKNNAGKYR
;
A
#
# COMPACT_ATOMS: atom_id res chain seq x y z
N MET A 1 -16.57 -3.05 -8.27
CA MET A 1 -15.58 -2.22 -8.98
C MET A 1 -15.53 -0.87 -8.31
N GLY A 2 -14.38 -0.48 -7.77
CA GLY A 2 -14.18 0.85 -7.22
C GLY A 2 -12.77 1.00 -6.71
N GLY A 3 -11.91 1.62 -7.50
CA GLY A 3 -10.63 2.15 -7.03
C GLY A 3 -10.46 3.52 -7.67
N VAL A 4 -9.70 4.39 -7.00
CA VAL A 4 -9.31 5.76 -7.38
C VAL A 4 -10.26 6.86 -6.88
N LYS A 5 -10.00 7.53 -5.72
CA LYS A 5 -10.40 8.95 -5.47
C LYS A 5 -9.51 9.73 -4.47
N VAL A 6 -9.22 10.98 -4.83
CA VAL A 6 -8.73 12.08 -3.99
C VAL A 6 -9.55 13.32 -4.32
N LYS A 7 -10.06 14.09 -3.34
CA LYS A 7 -10.14 15.56 -3.51
C LYS A 7 -10.34 16.27 -2.19
N ILE A 8 -9.40 17.14 -1.82
CA ILE A 8 -9.49 18.13 -0.74
C ILE A 8 -9.63 19.54 -1.32
N GLN A 9 -10.62 20.32 -0.85
CA GLN A 9 -10.36 21.71 -0.47
C GLN A 9 -11.30 22.09 0.69
N GLY A 10 -10.72 22.22 1.89
CA GLY A 10 -11.43 22.21 3.17
C GLY A 10 -11.62 20.81 3.77
N GLU A 11 -10.74 19.86 3.45
CA GLU A 11 -10.81 18.38 3.62
C GLU A 11 -11.59 17.65 2.52
N GLY A 12 -11.45 16.31 2.44
CA GLY A 12 -11.71 15.62 1.19
C GLY A 12 -11.80 14.10 1.21
N TYR A 13 -12.02 13.51 0.02
CA TYR A 13 -12.18 12.06 -0.13
C TYR A 13 -10.84 11.35 -0.35
N TYR A 14 -10.61 10.18 0.27
CA TYR A 14 -9.41 9.35 0.04
C TYR A 14 -9.75 7.86 -0.11
N THR A 15 -9.41 7.27 -1.25
CA THR A 15 -8.89 5.90 -1.29
C THR A 15 -8.08 5.67 -2.57
N TYR A 16 -6.78 5.44 -2.40
CA TYR A 16 -5.99 4.62 -3.32
C TYR A 16 -5.06 3.75 -2.50
N HIS A 17 -5.01 2.49 -2.90
CA HIS A 17 -3.85 1.65 -2.66
C HIS A 17 -3.04 1.72 -3.95
N VAL A 18 -1.81 2.21 -3.86
CA VAL A 18 -0.89 2.25 -4.99
C VAL A 18 0.11 1.14 -4.80
N PHE A 19 0.46 0.45 -5.87
CA PHE A 19 1.58 -0.47 -5.86
C PHE A 19 2.47 -0.21 -7.06
N VAL A 20 3.74 -0.55 -6.93
CA VAL A 20 4.72 -0.50 -8.02
C VAL A 20 5.22 -1.91 -8.26
N THR A 21 5.25 -2.32 -9.53
CA THR A 21 5.81 -3.59 -9.98
C THR A 21 6.56 -3.36 -11.29
N GLY A 22 7.70 -4.02 -11.44
CA GLY A 22 8.47 -4.09 -12.68
C GLY A 22 8.54 -5.51 -13.24
N HIS A 23 7.82 -6.46 -12.66
CA HIS A 23 7.92 -7.87 -13.04
C HIS A 23 7.28 -8.09 -14.42
N PRO A 24 7.94 -8.81 -15.36
CA PRO A 24 7.41 -9.03 -16.71
C PRO A 24 5.97 -9.57 -16.73
N ASP A 25 5.66 -10.51 -15.84
CA ASP A 25 4.31 -11.11 -15.75
C ASP A 25 3.25 -10.08 -15.31
N ASP A 26 3.62 -9.16 -14.42
CA ASP A 26 2.75 -8.08 -14.00
C ASP A 26 2.58 -7.04 -15.11
N LEU A 27 3.58 -6.83 -15.98
CA LEU A 27 3.44 -5.92 -17.13
C LEU A 27 2.47 -6.46 -18.18
N GLN A 28 2.43 -7.78 -18.36
CA GLN A 28 1.52 -8.44 -19.31
C GLN A 28 0.09 -8.54 -18.78
N ASN A 29 -0.09 -8.69 -17.46
CA ASN A 29 -1.42 -8.81 -16.87
C ASN A 29 -1.99 -7.45 -16.46
N LYS A 30 -3.02 -6.96 -17.17
CA LYS A 30 -3.62 -5.65 -16.89
C LYS A 30 -4.29 -5.53 -15.50
N TYR A 31 -4.78 -6.62 -14.93
CA TYR A 31 -5.72 -6.57 -13.79
C TYR A 31 -5.18 -7.19 -12.51
N ILE A 32 -4.36 -8.24 -12.60
CA ILE A 32 -3.80 -8.93 -11.44
C ILE A 32 -2.30 -8.70 -11.42
N LYS A 33 -1.80 -8.22 -10.29
CA LYS A 33 -0.40 -7.91 -10.06
C LYS A 33 0.07 -8.73 -8.86
N GLN A 34 1.04 -9.59 -9.08
CA GLN A 34 1.47 -10.61 -8.14
C GLN A 34 2.83 -10.28 -7.50
N PHE A 35 3.60 -9.40 -8.13
CA PHE A 35 4.99 -9.11 -7.78
C PHE A 35 5.24 -7.62 -7.46
N PRO A 36 4.45 -7.00 -6.58
CA PRO A 36 4.73 -5.63 -6.17
C PRO A 36 6.06 -5.56 -5.42
N VAL A 37 6.79 -4.47 -5.66
CA VAL A 37 8.02 -4.07 -4.96
C VAL A 37 7.71 -3.00 -3.91
N LEU A 38 6.69 -2.18 -4.16
CA LEU A 38 6.18 -1.18 -3.23
C LEU A 38 4.65 -1.30 -3.16
N ILE A 39 4.10 -1.19 -1.95
CA ILE A 39 2.68 -0.95 -1.69
C ILE A 39 2.54 0.30 -0.82
N VAL A 40 1.61 1.17 -1.17
CA VAL A 40 1.24 2.38 -0.43
C VAL A 40 -0.25 2.30 -0.10
N GLU A 41 -0.58 2.25 1.18
CA GLU A 41 -1.94 2.29 1.69
C GLU A 41 -2.25 3.69 2.23
N VAL A 42 -3.38 4.28 1.84
CA VAL A 42 -3.88 5.52 2.42
C VAL A 42 -4.99 5.17 3.41
N LEU A 43 -4.72 5.39 4.70
CA LEU A 43 -5.65 5.08 5.78
C LEU A 43 -6.87 6.02 5.71
N SER A 44 -8.03 5.46 6.02
CA SER A 44 -9.27 6.21 6.24
C SER A 44 -9.94 5.72 7.51
N ASP A 45 -10.80 6.56 8.09
CA ASP A 45 -11.43 6.29 9.39
C ASP A 45 -12.18 4.96 9.47
N SER A 46 -12.78 4.50 8.36
CA SER A 46 -13.50 3.23 8.30
C SER A 46 -12.61 1.98 8.27
N ILE A 47 -11.32 2.11 7.94
CA ILE A 47 -10.45 0.96 7.59
C ILE A 47 -9.10 0.97 8.34
N ARG A 48 -8.87 1.99 9.20
CA ARG A 48 -7.63 2.25 9.93
C ARG A 48 -7.04 1.03 10.65
N LYS A 49 -7.85 0.26 11.40
CA LYS A 49 -7.37 -0.95 12.12
C LYS A 49 -7.03 -2.11 11.19
N TYR A 50 -7.81 -2.30 10.13
CA TYR A 50 -7.64 -3.43 9.21
C TYR A 50 -6.45 -3.22 8.27
N ASP A 51 -6.29 -2.00 7.75
CA ASP A 51 -5.21 -1.67 6.81
C ASP A 51 -3.84 -1.56 7.50
N SER A 52 -3.81 -1.11 8.76
CA SER A 52 -2.54 -0.89 9.46
C SER A 52 -1.85 -2.19 9.94
N ILE A 53 -2.60 -3.26 10.19
CA ILE A 53 -2.05 -4.49 10.79
C ILE A 53 -2.28 -5.71 9.89
N ASP A 54 -3.54 -6.03 9.56
CA ASP A 54 -3.88 -7.31 8.94
C ASP A 54 -3.37 -7.40 7.51
N LYS A 55 -3.59 -6.35 6.70
CA LYS A 55 -3.06 -6.27 5.33
C LYS A 55 -1.55 -6.31 5.30
N PHE A 56 -0.88 -5.54 6.17
CA PHE A 56 0.58 -5.51 6.22
C PHE A 56 1.16 -6.90 6.51
N ILE A 57 0.61 -7.64 7.48
CA ILE A 57 1.03 -9.03 7.78
C ILE A 57 0.85 -9.94 6.55
N GLN A 58 -0.25 -9.79 5.79
CA GLN A 58 -0.43 -10.58 4.57
C GLN A 58 0.57 -10.18 3.48
N TYR A 59 0.82 -8.88 3.30
CA TYR A 59 1.75 -8.38 2.29
C TYR A 59 3.19 -8.78 2.54
N GLN A 60 3.60 -9.01 3.80
CA GLN A 60 4.92 -9.57 4.11
C GLN A 60 5.18 -10.96 3.49
N LYS A 61 4.13 -11.69 3.10
CA LYS A 61 4.25 -12.99 2.40
C LYS A 61 4.64 -12.83 0.93
N ILE A 62 4.49 -11.63 0.35
CA ILE A 62 4.90 -11.34 -1.02
C ILE A 62 6.42 -11.23 -1.04
N THR A 63 7.07 -12.15 -1.75
CA THR A 63 8.53 -12.28 -1.74
C THR A 63 9.24 -11.08 -2.35
N THR A 64 8.65 -10.45 -3.37
CA THR A 64 9.20 -9.30 -4.09
C THR A 64 8.96 -7.95 -3.41
N LEU A 65 8.12 -7.92 -2.36
CA LEU A 65 7.81 -6.67 -1.68
C LEU A 65 9.02 -6.22 -0.87
N GLU A 66 9.45 -4.99 -1.10
CA GLU A 66 10.60 -4.37 -0.42
C GLU A 66 10.18 -3.18 0.44
N TYR A 67 9.11 -2.48 0.05
CA TYR A 67 8.64 -1.28 0.73
C TYR A 67 7.13 -1.34 0.98
N TYR A 68 6.73 -0.95 2.18
CA TYR A 68 5.34 -0.74 2.54
C TYR A 68 5.19 0.63 3.20
N LEU A 69 4.34 1.49 2.62
CA LEU A 69 4.03 2.80 3.18
C LEU A 69 2.58 2.83 3.64
N SER A 70 2.33 3.38 4.82
CA SER A 70 0.97 3.73 5.26
C SER A 70 0.88 5.23 5.50
N VAL A 71 0.01 5.90 4.74
CA VAL A 71 -0.23 7.34 4.82
C VAL A 71 -1.48 7.57 5.67
N GLU A 72 -1.33 8.31 6.75
CA GLU A 72 -2.42 8.75 7.63
C GLU A 72 -2.65 10.26 7.41
N PRO A 73 -3.58 10.64 6.54
CA PRO A 73 -3.79 12.04 6.17
C PRO A 73 -4.29 12.89 7.35
N GLU A 74 -5.15 12.33 8.23
CA GLU A 74 -5.78 13.05 9.35
C GLU A 74 -4.78 13.64 10.34
N ILE A 75 -3.62 12.99 10.49
CA ILE A 75 -2.53 13.47 11.38
C ILE A 75 -1.27 13.85 10.61
N MET A 76 -1.37 13.94 9.28
CA MET A 76 -0.25 14.26 8.38
C MET A 76 0.98 13.38 8.61
N TYR A 77 0.77 12.06 8.73
CA TYR A 77 1.84 11.12 9.05
C TYR A 77 2.02 10.07 7.95
N VAL A 78 3.27 9.69 7.71
CA VAL A 78 3.63 8.60 6.79
C VAL A 78 4.55 7.65 7.53
N ASN A 79 4.12 6.40 7.66
CA ASN A 79 4.99 5.32 8.08
C ASN A 79 5.62 4.67 6.85
N CYS A 80 6.90 4.34 6.94
CA CYS A 80 7.63 3.62 5.90
C CYS A 80 8.29 2.40 6.52
N CYS A 81 7.89 1.22 6.08
CA CYS A 81 8.51 -0.04 6.45
C CYS A 81 9.32 -0.57 5.27
N SER A 82 10.62 -0.81 5.51
CA SER A 82 11.53 -1.36 4.50
C SER A 82 11.99 -2.76 4.89
N LYS A 83 12.01 -3.67 3.93
CA LYS A 83 12.53 -5.02 4.09
C LYS A 83 14.06 -4.99 4.09
N ASN A 84 14.66 -5.66 5.06
CA ASN A 84 16.11 -5.84 5.10
C ASN A 84 16.53 -7.16 4.46
N ASN A 85 17.84 -7.38 4.36
CA ASN A 85 18.43 -8.60 3.79
C ASN A 85 18.01 -9.90 4.52
N ALA A 86 17.52 -9.80 5.77
CA ALA A 86 16.99 -10.94 6.52
C ALA A 86 15.47 -11.15 6.32
N GLY A 87 14.87 -10.41 5.39
CA GLY A 87 13.44 -10.46 5.07
C GLY A 87 12.52 -9.81 6.10
N LYS A 88 13.08 -9.07 7.08
CA LYS A 88 12.30 -8.40 8.13
C LYS A 88 12.06 -6.95 7.77
N TYR A 89 10.85 -6.48 8.04
CA TYR A 89 10.49 -5.07 7.87
C TYR A 89 10.86 -4.26 9.11
N ARG A 90 11.38 -3.04 8.88
CA ARG A 90 11.67 -2.03 9.89
C ARG A 90 11.01 -0.73 9.51
#